data_AF-A0A2S6MIC1-F1
#
_entry.id   AF-A0A2S6MIC1-F1
#
_cell.length_a   1.000
_cell.length_b   1.000
_cell.length_c   1.000
_cell.angle_alpha   90.00
_cell.angle_beta   90.00
_cell.angle_gamma   90.00
#
_symmetry.space_group_name_H-M   'P 1'
#
loop_
_entity.id
_entity.type
_entity.pdbx_description
1 polymer ?
#
loop_
_entity_poly.entity_id
_entity_poly.type
_entity_poly.pdbx_seq_one_letter_code
_entity_poly.pdbx_strand_id
1 'polypeptide(L)'
;MRHRHQSYLRPHRRRWGLTQQELAFLIGAKSRTAVSRIEGSKRKPSLDAVFICVMIFNTPPLELFPGLMSELQEAFLRRASELYEALQGDPSKATRLKLDFLERLLERVEGKRIDATI
;
A
#
# COMPACT_ATOMS: atom_id res chain seq x y z
N MET A 1 13.09 4.42 0.58
CA MET A 1 13.74 3.16 1.00
C MET A 1 13.78 2.09 -0.11
N ARG A 2 14.94 1.51 -0.44
CA ARG A 2 14.96 0.19 -1.13
C ARG A 2 14.63 -0.86 -0.08
N HIS A 3 13.37 -1.28 -0.01
CA HIS A 3 12.99 -2.30 0.97
C HIS A 3 13.65 -3.62 0.62
N ARG A 4 14.47 -4.15 1.55
CA ARG A 4 15.14 -5.46 1.41
C ARG A 4 14.13 -6.59 1.16
N HIS A 5 12.90 -6.41 1.64
CA HIS A 5 11.77 -7.32 1.41
C HIS A 5 10.58 -6.56 0.83
N GLN A 6 9.89 -7.17 -0.14
CA GLN A 6 8.64 -6.65 -0.67
C GLN A 6 7.48 -6.76 0.34
N SER A 7 7.63 -7.59 1.37
CA SER A 7 6.72 -7.78 2.50
C SER A 7 7.52 -8.14 3.76
N TYR A 8 7.24 -7.47 4.88
CA TYR A 8 7.80 -7.79 6.19
C TYR A 8 6.90 -8.74 7.00
N LEU A 9 5.83 -9.25 6.39
CA LEU A 9 4.90 -10.17 7.05
C LEU A 9 5.59 -11.42 7.63
N ARG A 10 6.54 -12.02 6.89
CA ARG A 10 7.28 -13.21 7.35
C ARG A 10 8.15 -12.92 8.58
N PRO A 11 8.99 -11.86 8.59
CA PRO A 11 9.69 -11.43 9.81
C PRO A 11 8.77 -11.26 11.01
N HIS A 12 7.65 -10.54 10.88
CA HIS A 12 6.71 -10.33 11.98
C HIS A 12 6.07 -11.63 12.45
N ARG A 13 5.59 -12.47 11.52
CA ARG A 13 5.01 -13.77 11.86
C ARG A 13 5.99 -14.65 12.65
N ARG A 14 7.24 -14.76 12.19
CA ARG A 14 8.26 -15.59 12.85
C ARG A 14 8.69 -15.03 14.20
N ARG A 15 8.70 -13.71 14.40
CA ARG A 15 9.03 -13.07 15.68
C ARG A 15 8.09 -13.54 16.80
N TRP A 16 6.84 -13.80 16.47
CA TRP A 16 5.80 -14.25 17.41
C TRP A 16 5.56 -15.75 17.41
N GLY A 17 6.42 -16.54 16.74
CA GLY A 17 6.29 -18.01 16.71
C GLY A 17 5.12 -18.55 15.88
N LEU A 18 4.36 -17.69 15.18
CA LEU A 18 3.20 -18.09 14.40
C LEU A 18 3.61 -18.92 13.17
N THR A 19 2.90 -20.01 12.93
CA THR A 19 2.94 -20.77 11.67
C THR A 19 2.16 -20.05 10.57
N GLN A 20 2.42 -20.40 9.32
CA GLN A 20 1.63 -19.89 8.19
C GLN A 20 0.16 -20.32 8.28
N GLN A 21 -0.14 -21.46 8.90
CA GLN A 21 -1.50 -21.96 9.05
C GLN A 21 -2.28 -21.17 10.11
N GLU A 22 -1.64 -20.85 11.24
CA GLU A 22 -2.25 -19.99 12.28
C GLU A 22 -2.49 -18.59 11.76
N LEU A 23 -1.51 -18.00 11.06
CA LEU A 23 -1.73 -16.69 10.44
C LEU A 23 -2.85 -16.75 9.40
N ALA A 24 -2.95 -17.84 8.61
CA ALA A 24 -4.03 -18.00 7.65
C ALA A 24 -5.40 -18.01 8.33
N PHE A 25 -5.53 -18.72 9.45
CA PHE A 25 -6.73 -18.73 10.26
C PHE A 25 -7.09 -17.32 10.75
N LEU A 26 -6.13 -16.59 11.34
CA LEU A 26 -6.37 -15.25 11.88
C LEU A 26 -6.81 -14.24 10.81
N ILE A 27 -6.21 -14.27 9.61
CA ILE A 27 -6.51 -13.31 8.53
C ILE A 27 -7.66 -13.76 7.62
N GLY A 28 -8.35 -14.87 7.94
CA GLY A 28 -9.42 -15.41 7.11
C GLY A 28 -8.96 -15.97 5.75
N ALA A 29 -7.70 -16.37 5.61
CA ALA A 29 -7.18 -16.98 4.39
C ALA A 29 -7.45 -18.49 4.34
N LYS A 30 -7.80 -18.98 3.15
CA LYS A 30 -8.19 -20.39 2.92
C LYS A 30 -7.10 -21.42 3.22
N SER A 31 -5.82 -21.05 3.27
CA SER A 31 -4.72 -21.99 3.51
C SER A 31 -3.39 -21.33 3.86
N ARG A 32 -2.49 -22.09 4.51
CA ARG A 32 -1.07 -21.69 4.68
C ARG A 32 -0.38 -21.30 3.36
N THR A 33 -0.78 -21.90 2.23
CA THR A 33 -0.21 -21.59 0.91
C THR A 33 -0.56 -20.17 0.46
N ALA A 34 -1.75 -19.68 0.82
CA ALA A 34 -2.12 -18.29 0.57
C ALA A 34 -1.18 -17.34 1.33
N VAL A 35 -0.92 -17.61 2.62
CA VAL A 35 0.05 -16.85 3.43
C VAL A 35 1.44 -16.92 2.83
N SER A 36 1.92 -18.11 2.46
CA SER A 36 3.24 -18.26 1.83
C SER A 36 3.40 -17.43 0.56
N ARG A 37 2.35 -17.30 -0.26
CA ARG A 37 2.37 -16.46 -1.47
C ARG A 37 2.34 -14.97 -1.14
N ILE A 38 1.60 -14.56 -0.10
CA ILE A 38 1.58 -13.18 0.37
C ILE A 38 2.96 -12.78 0.93
N GLU A 39 3.56 -13.62 1.76
CA GLU A 39 4.90 -13.40 2.33
C GLU A 39 5.98 -13.28 1.26
N GLY A 40 5.85 -14.05 0.17
CA GLY A 40 6.76 -13.99 -0.97
C GLY A 40 6.36 -12.98 -2.05
N SER A 41 5.36 -12.13 -1.79
CA SER A 41 4.81 -11.15 -2.74
C SER A 41 4.37 -11.73 -4.10
N LYS A 42 4.06 -13.03 -4.14
CA LYS A 42 3.48 -13.73 -5.31
C LYS A 42 1.96 -13.58 -5.39
N ARG A 43 1.34 -12.99 -4.35
CA ARG A 43 -0.10 -12.74 -4.25
C ARG A 43 -0.33 -11.50 -3.39
N LYS A 44 -1.20 -10.60 -3.86
CA LYS A 44 -1.67 -9.48 -3.03
C LYS A 44 -2.59 -9.98 -1.92
N PRO A 45 -2.42 -9.53 -0.67
CA PRO A 45 -3.40 -9.77 0.38
C PRO A 45 -4.75 -9.12 0.02
N SER A 46 -5.86 -9.64 0.54
CA SER A 46 -7.13 -8.90 0.53
C SER A 46 -7.04 -7.68 1.45
N LEU A 47 -7.96 -6.73 1.27
CA LEU A 47 -8.04 -5.56 2.15
C LEU A 47 -8.21 -5.97 3.62
N ASP A 48 -9.11 -6.92 3.89
CA ASP A 48 -9.35 -7.46 5.23
C ASP A 48 -8.07 -8.07 5.81
N ALA A 49 -7.32 -8.85 5.01
CA ALA A 49 -6.08 -9.45 5.47
C ALA A 49 -5.01 -8.39 5.82
N VAL A 50 -4.95 -7.28 5.08
CA VAL A 50 -4.05 -6.15 5.41
C VAL A 50 -4.43 -5.55 6.76
N PHE A 51 -5.71 -5.20 6.96
CA PHE A 51 -6.15 -4.60 8.23
C PHE A 51 -5.97 -5.54 9.42
N ILE A 52 -6.26 -6.83 9.25
CA ILE A 52 -6.04 -7.81 10.30
C ILE A 52 -4.54 -7.95 10.62
N CYS A 53 -3.66 -7.96 9.62
CA CYS A 53 -2.22 -7.98 9.87
C CYS A 53 -1.74 -6.74 10.64
N VAL A 54 -2.27 -5.56 10.34
CA VAL A 54 -1.98 -4.32 11.08
C VAL A 54 -2.40 -4.46 12.54
N MET A 55 -3.58 -5.03 12.81
CA MET A 55 -4.06 -5.27 14.17
C MET A 55 -3.21 -6.31 14.92
N ILE A 56 -2.88 -7.45 14.28
CA ILE A 56 -2.10 -8.52 14.91
C ILE A 56 -0.69 -8.05 15.26
N PHE A 57 -0.04 -7.34 14.34
CA PHE A 57 1.38 -6.99 14.50
C PHE A 57 1.60 -5.59 15.05
N ASN A 58 0.52 -4.81 15.26
CA ASN A 58 0.57 -3.40 15.65
C ASN A 58 1.61 -2.62 14.82
N THR A 59 1.52 -2.75 13.50
CA THR A 59 2.51 -2.21 12.56
C THR A 59 1.79 -1.60 11.35
N PRO A 60 2.13 -0.38 10.93
CA PRO A 60 1.48 0.28 9.79
C PRO A 60 1.58 -0.53 8.48
N PRO A 61 0.62 -0.40 7.56
CA PRO A 61 0.68 -1.06 6.24
C PRO A 61 1.95 -0.75 5.45
N LEU A 62 2.48 0.46 5.55
CA LEU A 62 3.70 0.89 4.85
C LEU A 62 4.93 0.10 5.29
N GLU A 63 4.98 -0.27 6.57
CA GLU A 63 6.05 -1.09 7.12
C GLU A 63 5.81 -2.58 6.86
N LEU A 64 4.57 -3.06 6.92
CA LEU A 64 4.26 -4.48 6.68
C LEU A 64 4.34 -4.88 5.21
N PHE A 65 3.85 -4.03 4.31
CA PHE A 65 3.70 -4.32 2.89
C PHE A 65 4.30 -3.21 2.01
N PRO A 66 5.59 -2.88 2.18
CA PRO A 66 6.19 -1.75 1.48
C PRO A 66 6.11 -1.88 -0.04
N GLY A 67 6.34 -3.08 -0.59
CA GLY A 67 6.28 -3.30 -2.04
C GLY A 67 4.88 -3.06 -2.60
N LEU A 68 3.84 -3.50 -1.88
CA LEU A 68 2.44 -3.23 -2.25
C LEU A 68 2.12 -1.74 -2.17
N MET A 69 2.58 -1.04 -1.11
CA MET A 69 2.33 0.39 -0.96
C MET A 69 3.04 1.20 -2.04
N SER A 70 4.28 0.86 -2.39
CA SER A 70 5.00 1.50 -3.50
C SER A 70 4.26 1.33 -4.83
N GLU A 71 3.82 0.10 -5.15
CA GLU A 71 3.06 -0.17 -6.38
C GLU A 71 1.76 0.63 -6.44
N LEU A 72 1.01 0.69 -5.32
CA LEU A 72 -0.22 1.46 -5.23
C LEU A 72 0.03 2.97 -5.35
N GLN A 73 1.09 3.49 -4.72
CA GLN A 73 1.44 4.90 -4.77
C GLN A 73 1.85 5.32 -6.18
N GLU A 74 2.65 4.51 -6.88
CA GLU A 74 3.02 4.77 -8.27
C GLU A 74 1.81 4.77 -9.21
N ALA A 75 0.95 3.75 -9.10
CA ALA A 75 -0.28 3.67 -9.89
C ALA A 75 -1.28 4.79 -9.57
N PHE A 76 -1.29 5.27 -8.33
CA PHE A 76 -2.09 6.42 -7.93
C PHE A 76 -1.56 7.72 -8.51
N LEU A 77 -0.26 8.00 -8.35
CA LEU A 77 0.37 9.22 -8.86
C LEU A 77 0.20 9.34 -10.37
N ARG A 78 0.45 8.25 -11.12
CA ARG A 78 0.25 8.24 -12.57
C ARG A 78 -1.18 8.64 -12.96
N ARG A 79 -2.19 8.04 -12.33
CA ARG A 79 -3.61 8.35 -12.62
C ARG A 79 -4.00 9.76 -12.19
N ALA A 80 -3.43 10.26 -11.10
CA ALA A 80 -3.67 11.63 -10.65
C ALA A 80 -3.11 12.65 -11.66
N SER A 81 -1.90 12.42 -12.18
CA SER A 81 -1.31 13.24 -13.25
C SER A 81 -2.10 13.14 -14.55
N GLU A 82 -2.49 11.93 -14.98
CA GLU A 82 -3.33 11.73 -16.18
C GLU A 82 -4.65 12.50 -16.09
N LEU A 83 -5.31 12.47 -14.91
CA LEU A 83 -6.54 13.22 -14.69
C LEU A 83 -6.30 14.72 -14.66
N TYR A 84 -5.20 15.19 -14.06
CA TYR A 84 -4.83 16.60 -14.04
C TYR A 84 -4.66 17.13 -15.47
N GLU A 85 -3.91 16.44 -16.32
CA GLU A 85 -3.71 16.80 -17.73
C GLU A 85 -5.02 16.76 -18.52
N ALA A 86 -5.85 15.73 -18.34
CA ALA A 86 -7.12 15.59 -19.06
C ALA A 86 -8.15 16.68 -18.70
N LEU A 87 -8.01 17.30 -17.54
CA LEU A 87 -8.85 18.41 -17.09
C LEU A 87 -8.33 19.78 -17.56
N GLN A 88 -7.11 19.86 -18.08
CA GLN A 88 -6.58 21.11 -18.63
C GLN A 88 -7.44 21.58 -19.81
N GLY A 89 -7.73 22.88 -19.87
CA GLY A 89 -8.47 23.50 -20.97
C GLY A 89 -9.99 23.59 -20.78
N ASP A 90 -10.59 22.98 -19.76
CA ASP A 90 -12.00 23.25 -19.41
C ASP A 90 -12.10 24.43 -18.42
N PRO A 91 -12.71 25.58 -18.82
CA PRO A 91 -12.81 26.77 -17.98
C PRO A 91 -13.89 26.69 -16.91
N SER A 92 -14.58 25.55 -16.76
CA SER A 92 -15.65 25.39 -15.78
C SER A 92 -15.16 25.56 -14.35
N LYS A 93 -16.02 26.11 -13.49
CA LYS A 93 -15.71 26.28 -12.05
C LYS A 93 -15.43 24.93 -11.38
N ALA A 94 -16.14 23.88 -11.79
CA ALA A 94 -15.95 22.53 -11.26
C ALA A 94 -14.56 21.98 -11.62
N THR A 95 -14.08 22.23 -12.83
CA THR A 95 -12.74 21.80 -13.26
C THR A 95 -11.64 22.53 -12.50
N ARG A 96 -11.75 23.85 -12.30
CA ARG A 96 -10.80 24.58 -11.44
C ARG A 96 -10.69 23.98 -10.04
N LEU A 97 -11.82 23.66 -9.39
CA LEU A 97 -11.82 23.01 -8.08
C LEU A 97 -11.12 21.64 -8.07
N LYS A 98 -11.28 20.85 -9.14
CA LYS A 98 -10.60 19.55 -9.28
C LYS A 98 -9.11 19.72 -9.48
N LEU A 99 -8.68 20.68 -10.30
CA LEU A 99 -7.27 20.98 -10.54
C LEU A 99 -6.58 21.45 -9.25
N ASP A 100 -7.17 22.39 -8.51
CA ASP A 100 -6.66 22.84 -7.21
C ASP A 100 -6.53 21.67 -6.22
N PHE A 101 -7.51 20.75 -6.21
CA PHE A 101 -7.47 19.57 -5.37
C PHE A 101 -6.32 18.63 -5.77
N LEU A 102 -6.14 18.37 -7.07
CA LEU A 102 -5.12 17.48 -7.59
C LEU A 102 -3.70 18.03 -7.36
N GLU A 103 -3.50 19.34 -7.52
CA GLU A 103 -2.23 20.00 -7.24
C GLU A 103 -1.81 19.80 -5.77
N ARG A 104 -2.69 20.17 -4.82
CA ARG A 104 -2.44 19.96 -3.38
C ARG A 104 -2.25 18.48 -3.02
N LEU A 105 -2.93 17.59 -3.74
CA LEU A 105 -2.82 16.15 -3.53
C LEU A 105 -1.45 15.63 -3.96
N LEU A 106 -0.97 16.03 -5.13
CA LEU A 106 0.33 15.66 -5.68
C LEU A 106 1.47 16.20 -4.80
N GLU A 107 1.42 17.47 -4.41
CA GLU A 107 2.39 18.09 -3.49
C GLU A 107 2.50 17.31 -2.18
N ARG A 108 1.36 16.96 -1.56
CA ARG A 108 1.35 16.21 -0.30
C ARG A 108 1.95 14.81 -0.44
N VAL A 109 1.71 14.14 -1.56
CA VAL A 109 2.16 12.76 -1.78
C VAL A 109 3.64 12.72 -2.16
N GLU A 110 4.11 13.71 -2.91
CA GLU A 110 5.53 13.91 -3.21
C GLU A 110 6.33 14.31 -1.97
N GLY A 111 5.81 15.22 -1.14
CA GLY A 111 6.43 15.58 0.15
C GLY A 111 6.61 14.37 1.07
N LYS A 112 5.56 13.54 1.22
CA LYS A 112 5.65 12.28 1.96
C LYS A 112 6.65 11.28 1.37
N ARG A 113 6.90 11.34 0.05
CA ARG A 113 7.91 10.48 -0.61
C ARG A 113 9.33 10.92 -0.25
N ILE A 114 9.57 12.23 -0.12
CA ILE A 114 10.87 12.80 0.27
C ILE A 114 11.17 12.43 1.72
N ASP A 115 10.22 12.61 2.63
CA ASP A 115 10.38 12.28 4.06
C ASP A 115 10.60 10.78 4.30
N ALA A 116 10.09 9.90 3.43
CA ALA A 116 10.33 8.45 3.49
C ALA A 116 11.63 8.00 2.78
N THR A 117 12.39 8.93 2.19
CA THR A 117 13.64 8.68 1.47
C THR A 117 14.88 9.18 2.23
N ILE A 118 14.72 10.14 3.14
CA ILE A 118 15.74 10.62 4.10
C ILE A 118 15.75 9.70 5.32
#